data_AF-A0A2P4S7B6-F1
#
_entry.id   AF-A0A2P4S7B6-F1
#
_cell.length_a   1.000
_cell.length_b   1.000
_cell.length_c   1.000
_cell.angle_alpha   90.00
_cell.angle_beta   90.00
_cell.angle_gamma   90.00
#
_symmetry.space_group_name_H-M   'P 1'
#
loop_
_entity.id
_entity.type
_entity.pdbx_description
1 polymer ?
#
loop_
_entity_poly.entity_id
_entity_poly.type
_entity_poly.pdbx_seq_one_letter_code
_entity_poly.pdbx_strand_id
1 'polypeptide(L)'
;GADRELQTVRQMMIDFLQNHSQESKPPACPPLDPVSSSDVTSLFDKKAPHYTAIVVESNNSYIGREVILDLIQYENIVVKRALNFDKSFLEKLGITSVPSCYLMHPNGSHGLVNR
;
A
#
# COMPACT_ATOMS: atom_id res chain seq x y z
N GLY A 1 22.11 -21.68 15.19
CA GLY A 1 20.67 -21.33 15.08
C GLY A 1 20.46 -20.80 13.69
N ALA A 2 19.46 -21.34 12.97
CA ALA A 2 19.36 -21.32 11.52
C ALA A 2 19.43 -19.91 10.90
N ASP A 3 20.24 -19.80 9.86
CA ASP A 3 20.33 -18.69 8.91
C ASP A 3 18.94 -18.48 8.28
N ARG A 4 18.12 -17.61 8.88
CA ARG A 4 16.83 -17.23 8.30
C ARG A 4 17.13 -16.22 7.22
N GLU A 5 16.72 -16.52 5.99
CA GLU A 5 16.84 -15.56 4.89
C GLU A 5 16.25 -14.21 5.31
N LEU A 6 16.94 -13.11 4.98
CA LEU A 6 16.54 -11.75 5.34
C LEU A 6 15.07 -11.46 4.96
N GLN A 7 14.61 -12.00 3.83
CA GLN A 7 13.23 -11.89 3.38
C GLN A 7 12.25 -12.53 4.36
N THR A 8 12.54 -13.73 4.87
CA THR A 8 11.69 -14.41 5.86
C THR A 8 11.59 -13.60 7.14
N VAL A 9 12.71 -13.06 7.63
CA VAL A 9 12.73 -12.21 8.84
C VAL A 9 11.86 -10.97 8.64
N ARG A 10 12.02 -10.28 7.50
CA ARG A 10 11.23 -9.10 7.17
C ARG A 10 9.73 -9.40 7.12
N GLN A 11 9.33 -10.48 6.44
CA GLN A 11 7.93 -10.88 6.34
C GLN A 11 7.34 -11.23 7.70
N MET A 12 8.08 -11.97 8.55
CA MET A 12 7.64 -12.26 9.93
C MET A 12 7.46 -10.99 10.77
N MET A 13 8.34 -9.99 10.62
CA MET A 13 8.19 -8.71 11.32
C MET A 13 6.93 -7.96 10.86
N ILE A 14 6.64 -7.98 9.57
CA ILE A 14 5.42 -7.38 9.01
C ILE A 14 4.17 -8.11 9.54
N ASP A 15 4.17 -9.44 9.52
CA ASP A 15 3.05 -10.25 10.03
C ASP A 15 2.83 -10.00 11.53
N PHE A 16 3.91 -9.84 12.29
CA PHE A 16 3.85 -9.48 13.70
C PHE A 16 3.15 -8.12 13.87
N LEU A 17 3.59 -7.08 13.14
CA LEU A 17 2.98 -5.75 13.21
C LEU A 17 1.52 -5.71 12.79
N GLN A 18 1.12 -6.52 11.81
CA GLN A 18 -0.25 -6.53 11.29
C GLN A 18 -1.23 -7.28 12.21
N ASN A 19 -0.79 -8.37 12.86
CA ASN A 19 -1.67 -9.23 13.65
C ASN A 19 -1.80 -8.81 15.14
N HIS A 20 -1.14 -7.73 15.56
CA HIS A 20 -1.28 -7.21 16.93
C HIS A 20 -2.68 -6.64 17.17
N SER A 21 -3.20 -6.84 18.39
CA SER A 21 -4.41 -6.15 18.82
C SER A 21 -4.20 -4.64 18.77
N GLN A 22 -5.26 -3.87 18.52
CA GLN A 22 -5.16 -2.41 18.41
C GLN A 22 -4.57 -1.75 19.66
N GLU A 23 -4.76 -2.36 20.83
CA GLU A 23 -4.20 -1.89 22.12
C GLU A 23 -2.69 -2.12 22.25
N SER A 24 -2.11 -3.03 21.45
CA SER A 24 -0.69 -3.39 21.49
C SER A 24 0.10 -2.89 20.27
N LYS A 25 -0.56 -2.22 19.33
CA LYS A 25 0.06 -1.67 18.13
C LYS A 25 0.87 -0.41 18.47
N PRO A 26 2.11 -0.26 17.96
CA PRO A 26 2.89 0.96 18.18
C PRO A 26 2.13 2.20 17.68
N PRO A 27 2.14 3.34 18.40
CA PRO A 27 1.37 4.52 18.03
C PRO A 27 1.67 5.07 16.63
N ALA A 28 2.91 4.89 16.16
CA ALA A 28 3.34 5.33 14.84
C ALA A 28 3.02 4.32 13.72
N CYS A 29 2.58 3.09 14.04
CA CYS A 29 2.46 2.03 13.04
C CYS A 29 1.28 2.30 12.10
N PRO A 30 1.52 2.43 10.78
CA PRO A 30 0.49 2.76 9.82
C PRO A 30 -0.49 1.59 9.60
N PRO A 31 -1.66 1.83 8.97
CA PRO A 31 -2.52 0.74 8.51
C PRO A 31 -1.79 -0.10 7.45
N LEU A 32 -1.78 -1.42 7.64
CA LEU A 32 -1.14 -2.38 6.73
C LEU A 32 -2.15 -3.21 5.93
N ASP A 33 -3.43 -3.14 6.28
CA ASP A 33 -4.50 -3.87 5.60
C ASP A 33 -4.82 -3.25 4.24
N PRO A 34 -5.30 -4.07 3.28
CA PRO A 34 -5.72 -3.55 1.99
C PRO A 34 -6.96 -2.69 2.10
N VAL A 35 -6.96 -1.59 1.34
CA VAL A 35 -8.16 -0.78 1.12
C VAL A 35 -9.00 -1.34 -0.01
N SER A 36 -10.30 -1.07 0.04
CA SER A 36 -11.22 -1.50 -1.01
C SER A 36 -11.05 -0.69 -2.31
N SER A 37 -11.45 -1.26 -3.44
CA SER A 37 -11.47 -0.54 -4.73
C SER A 37 -12.38 0.71 -4.67
N SER A 38 -13.47 0.66 -3.91
CA SER A 38 -14.33 1.81 -3.63
C SER A 38 -13.62 2.91 -2.84
N ASP A 39 -12.83 2.54 -1.81
CA ASP A 39 -12.08 3.53 -1.03
C ASP A 39 -11.06 4.25 -1.92
N VAL A 40 -10.33 3.50 -2.77
CA VAL A 40 -9.38 4.09 -3.72
C VAL A 40 -10.10 4.99 -4.71
N THR A 41 -11.23 4.54 -5.28
CA THR A 41 -11.99 5.33 -6.24
C THR A 41 -12.50 6.64 -5.64
N SER A 42 -12.90 6.62 -4.36
CA SER A 42 -13.36 7.82 -3.65
C SER A 42 -12.29 8.89 -3.44
N LEU A 43 -11.01 8.56 -3.69
CA LEU A 43 -9.89 9.50 -3.59
C LEU A 43 -9.67 10.31 -4.88
N PHE A 44 -10.11 9.83 -6.05
CA PHE A 44 -9.87 10.52 -7.33
C PHE A 44 -10.50 11.91 -7.39
N ASP A 45 -11.62 12.11 -6.70
CA ASP A 45 -12.33 13.39 -6.66
C ASP A 45 -11.86 14.32 -5.52
N LYS A 46 -10.86 13.89 -4.74
CA LYS A 46 -10.40 14.60 -3.54
C LYS A 46 -9.02 15.20 -3.73
N LYS A 47 -8.91 16.51 -3.47
CA LYS A 47 -7.61 17.14 -3.27
C LYS A 47 -7.08 16.80 -1.87
N ALA A 48 -5.83 16.39 -1.79
CA ALA A 48 -5.11 16.14 -0.54
C ALA A 48 -3.86 17.02 -0.49
N PRO A 49 -3.37 17.42 0.71
CA PRO A 49 -2.13 18.19 0.83
C PRO A 49 -0.87 17.34 0.57
N HIS A 50 -1.02 16.02 0.42
CA HIS A 50 0.06 15.05 0.29
C HIS A 50 -0.11 14.19 -0.95
N TYR A 51 0.96 13.50 -1.35
CA TYR A 51 0.90 12.45 -2.36
C TYR A 51 0.24 11.21 -1.77
N THR A 52 -0.61 10.54 -2.54
CA THR A 52 -1.13 9.21 -2.16
C THR A 52 -0.69 8.18 -3.19
N ALA A 53 0.12 7.20 -2.76
CA ALA A 53 0.53 6.06 -3.57
C ALA A 53 -0.34 4.84 -3.23
N ILE A 54 -0.92 4.21 -4.25
CA ILE A 54 -1.68 2.97 -4.14
C ILE A 54 -0.86 1.85 -4.78
N VAL A 55 -0.34 0.96 -3.94
CA VAL A 55 0.33 -0.27 -4.40
C VAL A 55 -0.72 -1.34 -4.65
N VAL A 56 -0.87 -1.76 -5.89
CA VAL A 56 -1.81 -2.81 -6.29
C VAL A 56 -1.04 -4.11 -6.45
N GLU A 57 -1.42 -5.13 -5.67
CA GLU A 57 -0.65 -6.37 -5.55
C GLU A 57 -1.54 -7.61 -5.30
N SER A 58 -0.95 -8.79 -5.36
CA SER A 58 -1.62 -10.04 -4.96
C SER A 58 -1.69 -10.17 -3.44
N ASN A 59 -2.61 -11.00 -2.94
CA ASN A 59 -2.81 -11.18 -1.50
C ASN A 59 -1.56 -11.67 -0.75
N ASN A 60 -0.78 -12.55 -1.38
CA ASN A 60 0.46 -13.10 -0.82
C ASN A 60 1.67 -12.15 -0.96
N SER A 61 1.53 -11.02 -1.65
CA SER A 61 2.62 -10.05 -1.81
C SER A 61 2.77 -9.17 -0.57
N TYR A 62 4.04 -8.92 -0.21
CA TYR A 62 4.45 -8.05 0.89
C TYR A 62 4.88 -6.66 0.44
N ILE A 63 5.02 -6.43 -0.88
CA ILE A 63 5.55 -5.20 -1.46
C ILE A 63 4.84 -3.96 -0.93
N GLY A 64 3.50 -3.93 -0.92
CA GLY A 64 2.78 -2.75 -0.42
C GLY A 64 3.00 -2.50 1.07
N ARG A 65 3.14 -3.55 1.89
CA ARG A 65 3.42 -3.39 3.33
C ARG A 65 4.85 -2.91 3.58
N GLU A 66 5.81 -3.42 2.81
CA GLU A 66 7.20 -2.96 2.84
C GLU A 66 7.27 -1.47 2.47
N VAL A 67 6.66 -1.06 1.35
CA VAL A 67 6.65 0.35 0.92
C VAL A 67 5.94 1.27 1.92
N ILE A 68 4.85 0.83 2.54
CA ILE A 68 4.18 1.58 3.62
C ILE A 68 5.14 1.84 4.79
N LEU A 69 5.90 0.82 5.21
CA LEU A 69 6.82 0.93 6.34
C LEU A 69 8.09 1.70 5.97
N ASP A 70 8.60 1.56 4.75
CA ASP A 70 9.77 2.30 4.26
C ASP A 70 9.49 3.81 4.18
N LEU A 71 8.24 4.19 3.85
CA LEU A 71 7.85 5.58 3.68
C LEU A 71 7.16 6.22 4.91
N ILE A 72 7.07 5.50 6.02
CA ILE A 72 6.41 5.94 7.27
C ILE A 72 6.90 7.29 7.81
N GLN A 73 8.17 7.64 7.56
CA GLN A 73 8.79 8.88 8.04
C GLN A 73 8.50 10.11 7.16
N TYR A 74 7.92 9.90 5.97
CA TYR A 74 7.65 10.97 5.01
C TYR A 74 6.21 11.46 5.15
N GLU A 75 6.01 12.55 5.87
CA GLU A 75 4.67 13.09 6.16
C GLU A 75 3.92 13.58 4.91
N ASN A 76 4.64 13.89 3.83
CA ASN A 76 4.06 14.35 2.56
C ASN A 76 3.67 13.20 1.61
N ILE A 77 3.83 11.94 2.03
CA ILE A 77 3.48 10.75 1.24
C ILE A 77 2.66 9.78 2.10
N VAL A 78 1.48 9.43 1.61
CA VAL A 78 0.66 8.36 2.18
C VAL A 78 0.68 7.18 1.23
N VAL A 79 1.04 6.01 1.74
CA VAL A 79 1.00 4.77 0.97
C VAL A 79 -0.17 3.93 1.45
N LYS A 80 -0.90 3.34 0.51
CA LYS A 80 -1.93 2.33 0.77
C LYS A 80 -1.69 1.14 -0.15
N ARG A 81 -2.15 -0.05 0.26
CA ARG A 81 -2.18 -1.22 -0.62
C ARG A 81 -3.60 -1.58 -1.01
N ALA A 82 -3.79 -2.10 -2.22
CA ALA A 82 -5.05 -2.65 -2.71
C ALA A 82 -4.80 -4.02 -3.36
N LEU A 83 -5.78 -4.91 -3.27
CA LEU A 83 -5.68 -6.25 -3.85
C LEU A 83 -6.15 -6.27 -5.30
N ASN A 84 -5.58 -7.17 -6.09
CA ASN A 84 -5.87 -7.34 -7.51
C ASN A 84 -7.14 -8.17 -7.83
N PHE A 85 -8.09 -8.24 -6.89
CA PHE A 85 -9.30 -9.07 -7.03
C PHE A 85 -10.38 -8.42 -7.89
N ASP A 86 -10.48 -7.08 -7.88
CA ASP A 86 -11.47 -6.33 -8.65
C ASP A 86 -10.93 -5.99 -10.04
N LYS A 87 -11.25 -6.83 -11.03
CA LYS A 87 -10.81 -6.64 -12.42
C LYS A 87 -11.31 -5.33 -13.03
N SER A 88 -12.54 -4.92 -12.71
CA SER A 88 -13.13 -3.69 -13.24
C SER A 88 -12.39 -2.45 -12.73
N PHE A 89 -11.95 -2.49 -11.47
CA PHE A 89 -11.08 -1.49 -10.88
C PHE A 89 -9.71 -1.46 -11.56
N LEU A 90 -9.07 -2.61 -11.80
CA LEU A 90 -7.79 -2.66 -12.50
C LEU A 90 -7.87 -2.07 -13.91
N GLU A 91 -8.91 -2.43 -14.67
CA GLU A 91 -9.17 -1.88 -16.01
C GLU A 91 -9.36 -0.37 -16.00
N LYS A 92 -10.14 0.15 -15.04
CA LYS A 92 -10.33 1.60 -14.85
C LYS A 92 -9.02 2.34 -14.58
N LEU A 93 -8.07 1.70 -13.89
CA LEU A 93 -6.75 2.27 -13.62
C LEU A 93 -5.73 2.02 -14.73
N GLY A 94 -6.08 1.25 -15.77
CA GLY A 94 -5.15 0.84 -16.82
C GLY A 94 -4.10 -0.18 -16.36
N ILE A 95 -4.35 -0.90 -15.26
CA ILE A 95 -3.40 -1.87 -14.69
C ILE A 95 -3.54 -3.22 -15.41
N THR A 96 -2.50 -3.63 -16.11
CA THR A 96 -2.45 -4.92 -16.83
C THR A 96 -1.68 -6.02 -16.09
N SER A 97 -0.85 -5.65 -15.11
CA SER A 97 -0.04 -6.58 -14.32
C SER A 97 0.18 -6.05 -12.91
N VAL A 98 0.42 -6.96 -11.96
CA VAL A 98 0.80 -6.62 -10.58
C VAL A 98 2.16 -7.24 -10.23
N PRO A 99 2.97 -6.62 -9.35
CA PRO A 99 2.66 -5.37 -8.63
C PRO A 99 2.71 -4.13 -9.54
N SER A 100 1.85 -3.15 -9.24
CA SER A 100 1.78 -1.84 -9.90
C SER A 100 1.59 -0.73 -8.87
N CYS A 101 1.97 0.50 -9.21
CA CYS A 101 1.78 1.66 -8.34
C CYS A 101 0.98 2.74 -9.07
N TYR A 102 -0.07 3.24 -8.42
CA TYR A 102 -0.88 4.36 -8.90
C TYR A 102 -0.67 5.56 -7.96
N LEU A 103 -0.32 6.72 -8.51
CA LEU A 103 0.02 7.91 -7.74
C LEU A 103 -1.05 8.99 -7.91
N MET A 104 -1.50 9.56 -6.81
CA MET A 104 -2.34 10.74 -6.76
C MET A 104 -1.52 11.92 -6.23
N HIS A 105 -1.50 13.01 -6.97
CA HIS A 105 -0.77 14.22 -6.62
C HIS A 105 -1.66 15.21 -5.86
N PRO A 106 -1.07 16.11 -5.05
CA PRO A 106 -1.83 17.14 -4.33
C PRO A 106 -2.68 18.08 -5.21
N ASN A 107 -2.25 18.29 -6.46
CA ASN A 107 -2.95 19.13 -7.43
C ASN A 107 -4.19 18.44 -8.04
N GLY A 108 -4.45 17.17 -7.71
CA GLY A 108 -5.55 16.35 -8.22
C GLY A 108 -5.19 15.53 -9.47
N SER A 109 -4.01 15.70 -10.06
CA SER A 109 -3.58 14.80 -11.15
C SER A 109 -3.23 13.42 -10.59
N HIS A 110 -3.57 12.37 -11.31
CA HIS A 110 -3.28 11.01 -10.88
C HIS A 110 -3.05 10.08 -12.07
N GLY A 111 -2.31 9.00 -11.85
CA GLY A 111 -1.98 8.06 -12.92
C GLY A 111 -1.09 6.92 -12.45
N LEU A 112 -0.84 5.97 -13.36
CA LEU A 112 0.14 4.91 -13.12
C LEU A 112 1.55 5.48 -13.07
N VAL A 113 2.34 5.00 -12.12
CA VAL A 113 3.77 5.26 -12.07
C VAL A 113 4.45 4.36 -13.09
N ASN A 114 4.87 4.94 -14.20
CA ASN A 114 5.68 4.25 -15.19
C ASN A 114 7.14 4.18 -14.73
N ARG A 115 7.84 3.11 -15.11
CA ARG A 115 9.30 3.03 -15.03
C ARG A 115 9.94 3.80 -16.18
#